data_AF-A0A1V5EDE2-F1
#
_entry.id   AF-A0A1V5EDE2-F1
#
_cell.length_a   1.000
_cell.length_b   1.000
_cell.length_c   1.000
_cell.angle_alpha   90.00
_cell.angle_beta   90.00
_cell.angle_gamma   90.00
#
_symmetry.space_group_name_H-M   'P 1'
#
loop_
_entity.id
_entity.type
_entity.pdbx_description
1 polymer ?
#
loop_
_entity_poly.entity_id
_entity_poly.type
_entity_poly.pdbx_seq_one_letter_code
_entity_poly.pdbx_strand_id
1 'polypeptide(L)'
;MAQEEKIKTALEERIKELNCLYGMARLAEKHHDSMTEFLNNFVNFLPLSWRYAEVARARIVFQETIFESKGFVWTEWKQSAQIRVGNKVVGDVSVIYADERPESDEGPFLKEERTLLEGVAQRIAEISVRLLAEQELQENNRQLSLERKALQEANIALRVVLSNIENEKKQIYEDIKLNVKSVILPILDALTPAISREKRPYVELLKTNLEELGSSFSSQVSNHLRSLTPTEVNICNMIRNGLRTKEIALLRGVSTDTINRHREHIRRKLHITNQKINLIAYLQSLVVLSSLK
;
A
#
# COMPACT_ATOMS: atom_id res chain seq x y z
N MET A 1 -4.21 70.14 -17.59
CA MET A 1 -2.77 70.06 -17.27
C MET A 1 -2.53 69.31 -15.96
N ALA A 2 -2.90 69.82 -14.78
CA ALA A 2 -2.66 69.11 -13.51
C ALA A 2 -3.33 67.72 -13.36
N GLN A 3 -4.52 67.52 -13.95
CA GLN A 3 -5.20 66.21 -13.93
C GLN A 3 -4.53 65.17 -14.84
N GLU A 4 -3.99 65.61 -15.96
CA GLU A 4 -3.35 64.74 -16.96
C GLU A 4 -1.98 64.26 -16.47
N GLU A 5 -1.25 65.14 -15.78
CA GLU A 5 0.02 64.84 -15.14
C GLU A 5 -0.15 63.84 -13.99
N LYS A 6 -1.17 64.00 -13.14
CA LYS A 6 -1.52 63.03 -12.10
C LYS A 6 -1.87 61.65 -12.66
N ILE A 7 -2.63 61.60 -13.75
CA ILE A 7 -3.00 60.33 -14.41
C ILE A 7 -1.76 59.64 -14.98
N LYS A 8 -0.85 60.41 -15.60
CA LYS A 8 0.40 59.88 -16.16
C LYS A 8 1.28 59.25 -15.08
N THR A 9 1.48 59.94 -13.96
CA THR A 9 2.26 59.39 -12.84
C THR A 9 1.64 58.13 -12.25
N ALA A 10 0.31 58.11 -12.04
CA ALA A 10 -0.38 56.92 -11.54
C ALA A 10 -0.24 55.72 -12.50
N LEU A 11 -0.25 55.97 -13.81
CA LEU A 11 -0.04 54.92 -14.82
C LEU A 11 1.40 54.39 -14.79
N GLU A 12 2.40 55.26 -14.66
CA GLU A 12 3.81 54.87 -14.57
C GLU A 12 4.07 53.98 -13.35
N GLU A 13 3.53 54.34 -12.18
CA GLU A 13 3.65 53.51 -10.97
C GLU A 13 2.94 52.15 -11.13
N ARG A 14 1.78 52.12 -11.80
CA ARG A 14 1.09 50.86 -12.07
C ARG A 14 1.87 49.95 -13.02
N ILE A 15 2.54 50.52 -14.02
CA ILE A 15 3.41 49.77 -14.94
C ILE A 15 4.60 49.16 -14.16
N LYS A 16 5.22 49.92 -13.25
CA LYS A 16 6.32 49.40 -12.41
C LYS A 16 5.86 48.24 -11.53
N GLU A 17 4.71 48.35 -10.89
CA GLU A 17 4.12 47.29 -10.08
C GLU A 17 3.86 46.03 -10.93
N LEU A 18 3.21 46.17 -12.08
CA LEU A 18 2.94 45.04 -12.98
C LEU A 18 4.23 44.36 -13.47
N ASN A 19 5.25 45.15 -13.83
CA ASN A 19 6.55 44.62 -14.22
C ASN A 19 7.22 43.86 -13.08
N CYS A 20 7.10 44.34 -11.83
CA CYS A 20 7.60 43.66 -10.64
C CYS A 20 6.96 42.27 -10.49
N LEU A 21 5.62 42.25 -10.47
CA LEU A 21 4.83 41.05 -10.23
C LEU A 21 4.98 40.04 -11.37
N TYR A 22 4.99 40.50 -12.61
CA TYR A 22 5.22 39.64 -13.77
C TYR A 22 6.64 39.06 -13.79
N GLY A 23 7.64 39.89 -13.50
CA GLY A 23 9.03 39.43 -13.39
C GLY A 23 9.21 38.40 -12.28
N MET A 24 8.58 38.62 -11.13
CA MET A 24 8.53 37.64 -10.04
C MET A 24 7.90 36.33 -10.48
N ALA A 25 6.73 36.35 -11.13
CA ALA A 25 6.06 35.16 -11.59
C ALA A 25 6.92 34.36 -12.58
N ARG A 26 7.56 35.05 -13.54
CA ARG A 26 8.46 34.42 -14.52
C ARG A 26 9.69 33.81 -13.89
N LEU A 27 10.29 34.49 -12.90
CA LEU A 27 11.43 33.93 -12.15
C LEU A 27 11.02 32.73 -11.31
N ALA A 28 9.84 32.77 -10.68
CA ALA A 28 9.31 31.66 -9.90
C ALA A 28 9.00 30.43 -10.76
N GLU A 29 8.54 30.63 -12.00
CA GLU A 29 8.33 29.55 -12.97
C GLU A 29 9.65 28.96 -13.48
N LYS A 30 10.63 29.82 -13.81
CA LYS A 30 11.95 29.37 -14.29
C LYS A 30 12.73 28.60 -13.22
N HIS A 31 12.58 28.98 -11.96
CA HIS A 31 13.29 28.40 -10.82
C HIS A 31 12.33 27.63 -9.89
N HIS A 32 11.42 26.85 -10.49
CA HIS A 32 10.40 26.08 -9.75
C HIS A 32 10.95 24.96 -8.85
N ASP A 33 12.26 24.69 -8.87
CA ASP A 33 12.88 23.67 -8.02
C ASP A 33 13.72 24.26 -6.88
N SER A 34 13.96 25.57 -6.88
CA SER A 34 14.90 26.19 -5.94
C SER A 34 14.49 27.60 -5.54
N MET A 35 14.04 27.72 -4.29
CA MET A 35 13.76 29.01 -3.65
C MET A 35 14.99 29.91 -3.62
N THR A 36 16.17 29.33 -3.39
CA THR A 36 17.45 30.05 -3.34
C THR A 36 17.78 30.72 -4.67
N GLU A 37 17.64 29.98 -5.78
CA GLU A 37 17.88 30.53 -7.12
C GLU A 37 16.85 31.61 -7.48
N PHE A 38 15.57 31.37 -7.15
CA PHE A 38 14.52 32.36 -7.33
C PHE A 38 14.85 33.67 -6.59
N LEU A 39 15.16 33.59 -5.30
CA LEU A 39 15.44 34.77 -4.45
C LEU A 39 16.71 35.51 -4.88
N ASN A 40 17.77 34.79 -5.27
CA ASN A 40 19.02 35.37 -5.73
C ASN A 40 18.84 36.17 -7.04
N ASN A 41 18.01 35.69 -7.95
CA ASN A 41 17.67 36.43 -9.17
C ASN A 41 16.68 37.58 -8.87
N PHE A 42 15.70 37.34 -8.00
CA PHE A 42 14.66 38.31 -7.71
C PHE A 42 15.18 39.52 -6.92
N VAL A 43 16.13 39.35 -5.98
CA VAL A 43 16.71 40.47 -5.22
C VAL A 43 17.40 41.49 -6.13
N ASN A 44 17.94 41.06 -7.27
CA ASN A 44 18.56 41.96 -8.25
C ASN A 44 17.53 42.65 -9.15
N PHE A 45 16.33 42.08 -9.29
CA PHE A 45 15.25 42.62 -10.11
C PHE A 45 14.34 43.59 -9.33
N LEU A 46 14.11 43.32 -8.04
CA LEU A 46 13.22 44.10 -7.17
C LEU A 46 13.48 45.63 -7.21
N PRO A 47 14.73 46.13 -7.15
CA PRO A 47 15.00 47.57 -7.17
C PRO A 47 14.48 48.31 -8.41
N LEU A 48 14.32 47.62 -9.54
CA LEU A 48 13.87 48.22 -10.81
C LEU A 48 12.43 48.72 -10.77
N SER A 49 11.66 48.30 -9.77
CA SER A 49 10.26 48.69 -9.58
C SER A 49 10.09 49.92 -8.69
N TRP A 50 11.18 50.47 -8.15
CA TRP A 50 11.16 51.68 -7.32
C TRP A 50 11.32 52.94 -8.16
N ARG A 51 10.84 54.07 -7.62
CA ARG A 51 10.92 55.41 -8.19
C ARG A 51 12.33 55.81 -8.59
N TYR A 52 13.30 55.54 -7.72
CA TYR A 52 14.72 55.83 -7.94
C TYR A 52 15.52 54.53 -8.13
N ALA A 53 15.17 53.78 -9.18
CA ALA A 53 15.72 52.45 -9.47
C ALA A 53 17.26 52.41 -9.56
N GLU A 54 17.91 53.51 -9.96
CA GLU A 54 19.37 53.61 -10.13
C GLU A 54 20.14 53.54 -8.80
N VAL A 55 19.55 54.09 -7.73
CA VAL A 55 20.11 54.06 -6.36
C VAL A 55 19.42 53.06 -5.45
N ALA A 56 18.34 52.43 -5.91
CA ALA A 56 17.64 51.39 -5.17
C ALA A 56 18.50 50.13 -5.04
N ARG A 57 18.55 49.56 -3.84
CA ARG A 57 19.17 48.26 -3.54
C ARG A 57 18.21 47.46 -2.67
N ALA A 58 18.23 46.15 -2.84
CA ALA A 58 17.37 45.24 -2.09
C ALA A 58 18.18 44.21 -1.31
N ARG A 59 17.57 43.76 -0.21
CA ARG A 59 18.00 42.62 0.59
C ARG A 59 16.79 41.76 0.92
N ILE A 60 16.93 40.45 0.78
CA ILE A 60 15.93 39.48 1.21
C ILE A 60 16.60 38.56 2.22
N VAL A 61 15.99 38.43 3.39
CA VAL A 61 16.34 37.40 4.36
C VAL A 61 15.25 36.36 4.34
N PHE A 62 15.59 35.09 4.12
CA PHE A 62 14.62 34.00 4.10
C PHE A 62 15.25 32.76 4.73
N GLN A 63 14.65 32.23 5.81
CA GLN A 63 15.13 31.05 6.53
C GLN A 63 16.65 31.13 6.84
N GLU A 64 17.07 32.24 7.46
CA GLU A 64 18.48 32.53 7.83
C GLU A 64 19.45 32.75 6.65
N THR A 65 18.99 32.56 5.42
CA THR A 65 19.78 32.85 4.22
C THR A 65 19.57 34.30 3.80
N ILE A 66 20.67 34.98 3.45
CA ILE A 66 20.66 36.39 3.04
C ILE A 66 20.94 36.48 1.54
N PHE A 67 20.10 37.22 0.84
CA PHE A 67 20.23 37.54 -0.58
C PHE A 67 20.33 39.05 -0.71
N GLU A 68 21.31 39.56 -1.44
CA GLU A 68 21.55 40.99 -1.58
C GLU A 68 21.77 41.36 -3.04
N SER A 69 21.16 42.48 -3.43
CA SER A 69 21.43 43.09 -4.73
C SER A 69 22.85 43.67 -4.77
N LYS A 70 23.40 43.80 -5.97
CA LYS A 70 24.76 44.34 -6.16
C LYS A 70 24.95 45.71 -5.50
N GLY A 71 25.91 45.81 -4.58
CA GLY A 71 26.26 47.08 -3.92
C GLY A 71 25.29 47.49 -2.82
N PHE A 72 24.60 46.54 -2.19
CA PHE A 72 23.76 46.78 -1.03
C PHE A 72 24.60 47.24 0.18
N VAL A 73 24.17 48.36 0.79
CA VAL A 73 24.71 48.88 2.06
C VAL A 73 23.53 49.49 2.82
N TRP A 74 23.46 49.25 4.13
CA TRP A 74 22.40 49.85 4.95
C TRP A 74 22.51 51.37 5.00
N THR A 75 21.40 52.05 4.73
CA THR A 75 21.24 53.50 4.87
C THR A 75 20.03 53.82 5.76
N GLU A 76 19.87 55.10 6.10
CA GLU A 76 18.70 55.59 6.83
C GLU A 76 17.43 55.56 5.98
N TRP A 77 17.58 55.66 4.65
CA TRP A 77 16.51 55.58 3.67
C TRP A 77 16.18 54.12 3.34
N LYS A 78 15.38 53.49 4.20
CA LYS A 78 14.97 52.09 4.06
C LYS A 78 13.49 51.87 4.30
N GLN A 79 12.97 50.84 3.67
CA GLN A 79 11.67 50.24 3.98
C GLN A 79 11.79 48.72 4.01
N SER A 80 11.01 48.09 4.89
CA SER A 80 11.06 46.63 5.11
C SER A 80 9.65 46.05 5.29
N ALA A 81 9.43 44.87 4.70
CA ALA A 81 8.22 44.07 4.89
C ALA A 81 8.58 42.65 5.35
N GLN A 82 7.82 42.12 6.29
CA GLN A 82 8.06 40.79 6.85
C GLN A 82 7.46 39.70 5.96
N ILE A 83 8.24 38.66 5.69
CA ILE A 83 7.77 37.45 5.02
C ILE A 83 7.16 36.54 6.08
N ARG A 84 5.87 36.25 5.93
CA ARG A 84 5.10 35.46 6.89
C ARG A 84 4.50 34.23 6.23
N VAL A 85 4.82 33.06 6.78
CA VAL A 85 4.20 31.79 6.40
C VAL A 85 3.26 31.38 7.54
N GLY A 86 1.96 31.43 7.28
CA GLY A 86 0.94 31.32 8.34
C GLY A 86 1.14 32.43 9.38
N ASN A 87 1.30 32.06 10.65
CA ASN A 87 1.55 33.02 11.73
C ASN A 87 3.04 33.21 12.07
N LYS A 88 3.95 32.55 11.35
CA LYS A 88 5.40 32.58 11.63
C LYS A 88 6.09 33.56 10.68
N VAL A 89 6.88 34.47 11.24
CA VAL A 89 7.83 35.29 10.45
C VAL A 89 9.02 34.40 10.08
N VAL A 90 9.26 34.27 8.78
CA VAL A 90 10.34 33.42 8.24
C VAL A 90 11.45 34.24 7.57
N GLY A 91 11.28 35.56 7.52
CA GLY A 91 12.20 36.46 6.83
C GLY A 91 11.67 37.88 6.68
N ASP A 92 12.39 38.68 5.92
CA ASP A 92 12.01 40.03 5.51
C ASP A 92 12.54 40.38 4.12
N VAL A 93 11.86 41.31 3.47
CA VAL A 93 12.32 41.98 2.24
C VAL A 93 12.53 43.43 2.58
N SER A 94 13.71 43.94 2.24
CA SER A 94 14.11 45.32 2.50
C SER A 94 14.58 45.99 1.22
N VAL A 95 14.18 47.24 1.01
CA VAL A 95 14.66 48.10 -0.07
C VAL A 95 15.22 49.38 0.53
N ILE A 96 16.38 49.81 0.04
CA ILE A 96 17.09 51.01 0.47
C ILE A 96 17.46 51.88 -0.72
N TYR A 97 17.61 53.19 -0.49
CA TYR A 97 18.29 54.07 -1.44
C TYR A 97 19.72 54.36 -0.97
N ALA A 98 20.68 54.32 -1.90
CA ALA A 98 22.10 54.54 -1.60
C ALA A 98 22.43 56.00 -1.26
N ASP A 99 21.70 56.94 -1.85
CA ASP A 99 21.88 58.38 -1.68
C ASP A 99 20.58 59.04 -1.20
N GLU A 100 20.70 60.24 -0.65
CA GLU A 100 19.55 61.05 -0.22
C GLU A 100 18.60 61.35 -1.38
N ARG A 101 17.30 61.31 -1.07
CA ARG A 101 16.21 61.56 -2.02
C ARG A 101 15.14 62.42 -1.38
N PRO A 102 14.38 63.19 -2.18
CA PRO A 102 13.29 64.03 -1.67
C PRO A 102 12.28 63.22 -0.86
N GLU A 103 11.81 63.78 0.25
CA GLU A 103 10.75 63.18 1.06
C GLU A 103 9.44 63.04 0.27
N SER A 104 8.69 61.98 0.59
CA SER A 104 7.39 61.63 0.04
C SER A 104 6.49 61.09 1.15
N ASP A 105 6.05 59.81 1.11
CA ASP A 105 5.08 59.26 2.08
C ASP A 105 5.75 58.55 3.26
N GLU A 106 6.81 57.76 3.00
CA GLU A 106 7.59 57.04 4.00
C GLU A 106 9.08 57.38 3.79
N GLY A 107 9.54 58.50 4.36
CA GLY A 107 10.83 59.07 3.96
C GLY A 107 10.83 59.33 2.45
N PRO A 108 11.79 58.86 1.65
CA PRO A 108 11.79 59.08 0.21
C PRO A 108 10.90 58.10 -0.59
N PHE A 109 10.19 57.18 0.07
CA PHE A 109 9.36 56.16 -0.57
C PHE A 109 7.89 56.59 -0.74
N LEU A 110 7.25 56.06 -1.80
CA LEU A 110 5.83 56.24 -2.08
C LEU A 110 4.97 55.21 -1.31
N LYS A 111 3.72 55.56 -1.02
CA LYS A 111 2.74 54.60 -0.45
C LYS A 111 2.50 53.38 -1.35
N GLU A 112 2.55 53.57 -2.67
CA GLU A 112 2.45 52.50 -3.65
C GLU A 112 3.63 51.53 -3.57
N GLU A 113 4.85 52.03 -3.33
CA GLU A 113 6.05 51.20 -3.14
C GLU A 113 5.99 50.39 -1.85
N ARG A 114 5.44 50.97 -0.78
CA ARG A 114 5.16 50.24 0.46
C ARG A 114 4.19 49.10 0.23
N THR A 115 3.10 49.37 -0.49
CA THR A 115 2.07 48.38 -0.84
C THR A 115 2.67 47.27 -1.73
N LEU A 116 3.52 47.64 -2.69
CA LEU A 116 4.23 46.68 -3.54
C LEU A 116 5.17 45.79 -2.71
N LEU A 117 5.94 46.35 -1.77
CA LEU A 117 6.85 45.59 -0.92
C LEU A 117 6.13 44.55 -0.05
N GLU A 118 4.98 44.94 0.51
CA GLU A 118 4.11 44.02 1.27
C GLU A 118 3.58 42.89 0.39
N GLY A 119 3.10 43.22 -0.81
CA GLY A 119 2.65 42.24 -1.80
C GLY A 119 3.77 41.29 -2.24
N VAL A 120 4.99 41.79 -2.38
CA VAL A 120 6.18 40.99 -2.68
C VAL A 120 6.50 40.03 -1.53
N ALA A 121 6.51 40.50 -0.28
CA ALA A 121 6.76 39.65 0.88
C ALA A 121 5.71 38.53 1.01
N GLN A 122 4.44 38.84 0.76
CA GLN A 122 3.37 37.84 0.74
C GLN A 122 3.59 36.79 -0.37
N ARG A 123 3.90 37.21 -1.60
CA ARG A 123 4.12 36.28 -2.72
C ARG A 123 5.34 35.39 -2.52
N ILE A 124 6.41 35.90 -1.91
CA ILE A 124 7.57 35.09 -1.52
C ILE A 124 7.13 33.97 -0.57
N ALA A 125 6.27 34.27 0.41
CA ALA A 125 5.73 33.26 1.30
C ALA A 125 4.87 32.22 0.55
N GLU A 126 3.96 32.66 -0.33
CA GLU A 126 3.12 31.77 -1.14
C GLU A 126 3.94 30.83 -2.03
N ILE A 127 4.95 31.36 -2.73
CA ILE A 127 5.87 30.57 -3.56
C ILE A 127 6.62 29.56 -2.69
N SER A 128 7.12 29.96 -1.53
CA SER A 128 7.85 29.04 -0.65
C SER A 128 7.01 27.84 -0.19
N VAL A 129 5.73 28.08 0.15
CA VAL A 129 4.79 27.01 0.54
C VAL A 129 4.55 26.06 -0.63
N ARG A 130 4.34 26.61 -1.83
CA ARG A 130 4.12 25.79 -3.04
C ARG A 130 5.33 24.90 -3.32
N LEU A 131 6.55 25.47 -3.31
CA LEU A 131 7.78 24.72 -3.58
C LEU A 131 8.02 23.59 -2.58
N LEU A 132 7.82 23.85 -1.29
CA LEU A 132 7.95 22.83 -0.24
C LEU A 132 6.94 21.69 -0.43
N ALA A 133 5.69 22.02 -0.74
CA ALA A 133 4.65 21.03 -0.99
C ALA A 133 4.95 20.17 -2.23
N GLU A 134 5.46 20.76 -3.30
CA GLU A 134 5.86 20.05 -4.51
C GLU A 134 7.03 19.08 -4.24
N GLN A 135 8.05 19.51 -3.48
CA GLN A 135 9.18 18.66 -3.09
C GLN A 135 8.74 17.47 -2.21
N GLU A 136 7.91 17.72 -1.20
CA GLU A 136 7.38 16.67 -0.33
C GLU A 136 6.54 15.66 -1.13
N LEU A 137 5.71 16.13 -2.06
CA LEU A 137 4.90 15.27 -2.92
C LEU A 137 5.77 14.41 -3.83
N GLN A 138 6.83 14.98 -4.42
CA GLN A 138 7.77 14.23 -5.26
C GLN A 138 8.48 13.13 -4.48
N GLU A 139 8.98 13.44 -3.27
CA GLU A 139 9.66 12.46 -2.44
C GLU A 139 8.71 11.33 -1.99
N ASN A 140 7.49 11.68 -1.56
CA ASN A 140 6.48 10.68 -1.20
C ASN A 140 6.12 9.77 -2.38
N ASN A 141 5.94 10.33 -3.57
CA ASN A 141 5.68 9.53 -4.78
C ASN A 141 6.86 8.61 -5.12
N ARG A 142 8.09 9.07 -4.94
CA ARG A 142 9.30 8.27 -5.15
C ARG A 142 9.34 7.08 -4.19
N GLN A 143 9.08 7.32 -2.91
CA GLN A 143 9.04 6.27 -1.87
C GLN A 143 7.93 5.24 -2.15
N LEU A 144 6.72 5.70 -2.45
CA LEU A 144 5.59 4.82 -2.78
C LEU A 144 5.88 3.95 -4.01
N SER A 145 6.56 4.50 -5.02
CA SER A 145 6.94 3.74 -6.22
C SER A 145 7.92 2.62 -5.90
N LEU A 146 8.92 2.88 -5.04
CA LEU A 146 9.88 1.87 -4.60
C LEU A 146 9.21 0.76 -3.78
N GLU A 147 8.36 1.12 -2.83
CA GLU A 147 7.63 0.15 -2.00
C GLU A 147 6.70 -0.72 -2.84
N ARG A 148 5.97 -0.12 -3.79
CA ARG A 148 5.10 -0.84 -4.72
C ARG A 148 5.88 -1.85 -5.55
N LYS A 149 7.09 -1.49 -6.02
CA LYS A 149 7.95 -2.39 -6.78
C LYS A 149 8.43 -3.57 -5.93
N ALA A 150 8.90 -3.32 -4.72
CA ALA A 150 9.31 -4.37 -3.79
C ALA A 150 8.16 -5.33 -3.45
N LEU A 151 6.96 -4.79 -3.22
CA LEU A 151 5.76 -5.59 -2.95
C LEU A 151 5.35 -6.44 -4.16
N GLN A 152 5.49 -5.91 -5.37
CA GLN A 152 5.22 -6.65 -6.60
C GLN A 152 6.21 -7.81 -6.78
N GLU A 153 7.50 -7.57 -6.53
CA GLU A 153 8.54 -8.62 -6.58
C GLU A 153 8.30 -9.71 -5.52
N ALA A 154 7.96 -9.33 -4.28
CA ALA A 154 7.62 -10.28 -3.22
C ALA A 154 6.39 -11.12 -3.57
N ASN A 155 5.35 -10.52 -4.16
CA ASN A 155 4.16 -11.25 -4.61
C ASN A 155 4.47 -12.24 -5.73
N ILE A 156 5.33 -11.88 -6.68
CA ILE A 156 5.77 -12.79 -7.75
C ILE A 156 6.53 -13.97 -7.14
N ALA A 157 7.50 -13.71 -6.25
CA ALA A 157 8.27 -14.75 -5.57
C ALA A 157 7.35 -15.69 -4.77
N LEU A 158 6.38 -15.15 -4.03
CA LEU A 158 5.42 -15.95 -3.27
C LEU A 158 4.57 -16.86 -4.18
N ARG A 159 4.09 -16.35 -5.32
CA ARG A 159 3.33 -17.17 -6.29
C ARG A 159 4.18 -18.31 -6.85
N VAL A 160 5.45 -18.06 -7.14
CA VAL A 160 6.38 -19.10 -7.59
C VAL A 160 6.59 -20.16 -6.49
N VAL A 161 6.83 -19.74 -5.25
CA VAL A 161 6.98 -20.67 -4.12
C VAL A 161 5.73 -21.52 -3.91
N LEU A 162 4.54 -20.91 -3.95
CA LEU A 162 3.27 -21.64 -3.82
C LEU A 162 3.09 -22.68 -4.93
N SER A 163 3.35 -22.30 -6.17
CA SER A 163 3.30 -23.22 -7.33
C SER A 163 4.26 -24.39 -7.17
N ASN A 164 5.49 -24.14 -6.70
CA ASN A 164 6.46 -25.21 -6.44
C ASN A 164 5.97 -26.17 -5.35
N ILE A 165 5.42 -25.66 -4.24
CA ILE A 165 4.86 -26.49 -3.16
C ILE A 165 3.69 -27.34 -3.68
N GLU A 166 2.82 -26.78 -4.51
CA GLU A 166 1.70 -27.53 -5.10
C GLU A 166 2.20 -28.66 -6.01
N ASN A 167 3.22 -28.38 -6.83
CA ASN A 167 3.83 -29.37 -7.72
C ASN A 167 4.56 -30.48 -6.94
N GLU A 168 5.35 -30.14 -5.92
CA GLU A 168 6.03 -31.13 -5.06
C GLU A 168 5.01 -32.04 -4.36
N LYS A 169 3.93 -31.47 -3.82
CA LYS A 169 2.85 -32.26 -3.21
C LYS A 169 2.22 -33.22 -4.20
N LYS A 170 2.00 -32.77 -5.45
CA LYS A 170 1.47 -33.62 -6.51
C LYS A 170 2.43 -34.76 -6.88
N GLN A 171 3.73 -34.48 -6.94
CA GLN A 171 4.74 -35.52 -7.21
C GLN A 171 4.77 -36.57 -6.10
N ILE A 172 4.83 -36.15 -4.83
CA ILE A 172 4.77 -37.05 -3.68
C ILE A 172 3.52 -37.94 -3.75
N TYR A 173 2.39 -37.37 -4.15
CA TYR A 173 1.14 -38.10 -4.33
C TYR A 173 1.24 -39.16 -5.44
N GLU A 174 1.78 -38.81 -6.60
CA GLU A 174 1.98 -39.74 -7.71
C GLU A 174 2.92 -40.89 -7.30
N ASP A 175 4.00 -40.58 -6.58
CA ASP A 175 4.96 -41.57 -6.08
C ASP A 175 4.32 -42.55 -5.08
N ILE A 176 3.55 -42.05 -4.10
CA ILE A 176 2.84 -42.90 -3.14
C ILE A 176 1.84 -43.80 -3.88
N LYS A 177 1.07 -43.25 -4.82
CA LYS A 177 0.09 -44.01 -5.59
C LYS A 177 0.76 -45.11 -6.41
N LEU A 178 1.91 -44.82 -7.03
CA LEU A 178 2.71 -45.82 -7.74
C LEU A 178 3.17 -46.90 -6.77
N ASN A 179 3.77 -46.55 -5.63
CA ASN A 179 4.24 -47.52 -4.64
C ASN A 179 3.12 -48.44 -4.12
N VAL A 180 1.93 -47.89 -3.83
CA VAL A 180 0.78 -48.71 -3.42
C VAL A 180 0.42 -49.69 -4.53
N LYS A 181 0.28 -49.22 -5.78
CA LYS A 181 -0.16 -50.05 -6.90
C LYS A 181 0.86 -51.08 -7.36
N SER A 182 2.14 -50.74 -7.36
CA SER A 182 3.20 -51.58 -7.94
C SER A 182 3.91 -52.46 -6.92
N VAL A 183 3.87 -52.10 -5.63
CA VAL A 183 4.56 -52.84 -4.56
C VAL A 183 3.57 -53.48 -3.61
N ILE A 184 2.64 -52.71 -3.04
CA ILE A 184 1.80 -53.19 -1.93
C ILE A 184 0.64 -54.07 -2.42
N LEU A 185 -0.11 -53.64 -3.44
CA LEU A 185 -1.25 -54.40 -3.94
C LEU A 185 -0.86 -55.79 -4.49
N PRO A 186 0.23 -55.96 -5.27
CA PRO A 186 0.63 -57.28 -5.75
C PRO A 186 0.95 -58.26 -4.61
N ILE A 187 1.53 -57.78 -3.50
CA ILE A 187 1.77 -58.60 -2.31
C ILE A 187 0.44 -59.04 -1.68
N LEU A 188 -0.53 -58.13 -1.58
CA LEU A 188 -1.86 -58.45 -1.06
C LEU A 188 -2.62 -59.43 -1.95
N ASP A 189 -2.51 -59.28 -3.27
CA ASP A 189 -3.12 -60.20 -4.24
C ASP A 189 -2.50 -61.60 -4.13
N ALA A 190 -1.19 -61.70 -3.97
CA ALA A 190 -0.50 -62.98 -3.75
C ALA A 190 -0.90 -63.67 -2.44
N LEU A 191 -1.22 -62.91 -1.39
CA LEU A 191 -1.67 -63.43 -0.10
C LEU A 191 -3.16 -63.82 -0.08
N THR A 192 -3.97 -63.24 -0.96
CA THR A 192 -5.44 -63.43 -0.99
C THR A 192 -5.89 -64.90 -1.08
N PRO A 193 -5.26 -65.78 -1.90
CA PRO A 193 -5.63 -67.20 -1.99
C PRO A 193 -5.38 -68.00 -0.72
N ALA A 194 -4.35 -67.64 0.06
CA ALA A 194 -3.94 -68.35 1.28
C ALA A 194 -4.84 -68.03 2.50
N ILE A 195 -5.75 -67.06 2.37
CA ILE A 195 -6.61 -66.58 3.44
C ILE A 195 -7.98 -67.27 3.39
N SER A 196 -8.47 -67.68 4.57
CA SER A 196 -9.79 -68.28 4.78
C SER A 196 -10.92 -67.38 4.29
N ARG A 197 -11.99 -67.97 3.72
CA ARG A 197 -13.11 -67.23 3.09
C ARG A 197 -13.74 -66.17 3.99
N GLU A 198 -13.83 -66.44 5.29
CA GLU A 198 -14.41 -65.53 6.29
C GLU A 198 -13.61 -64.23 6.46
N LYS A 199 -12.29 -64.25 6.19
CA LYS A 199 -11.39 -63.10 6.35
C LYS A 199 -11.14 -62.31 5.05
N ARG A 200 -11.65 -62.78 3.91
CA ARG A 200 -11.49 -62.08 2.61
C ARG A 200 -12.10 -60.67 2.56
N PRO A 201 -13.28 -60.39 3.17
CA PRO A 201 -13.81 -59.03 3.21
C PRO A 201 -12.86 -58.02 3.86
N TYR A 202 -11.99 -58.46 4.77
CA TYR A 202 -11.02 -57.60 5.46
C TYR A 202 -9.84 -57.24 4.54
N VAL A 203 -9.42 -58.17 3.67
CA VAL A 203 -8.36 -57.94 2.69
C VAL A 203 -8.84 -56.98 1.61
N GLU A 204 -10.08 -57.16 1.14
CA GLU A 204 -10.68 -56.24 0.17
C GLU A 204 -10.84 -54.84 0.77
N LEU A 205 -11.30 -54.72 2.02
CA LEU A 205 -11.32 -53.43 2.73
C LEU A 205 -9.93 -52.79 2.85
N LEU A 206 -8.88 -53.57 3.10
CA LEU A 206 -7.51 -53.06 3.18
C LEU A 206 -7.00 -52.58 1.82
N LYS A 207 -7.25 -53.33 0.74
CA LYS A 207 -6.92 -52.93 -0.64
C LYS A 207 -7.61 -51.61 -0.99
N THR A 208 -8.93 -51.53 -0.76
CA THR A 208 -9.70 -50.30 -0.99
C THR A 208 -9.14 -49.14 -0.17
N ASN A 209 -8.82 -49.34 1.12
CA ASN A 209 -8.24 -48.28 1.94
C ASN A 209 -6.84 -47.84 1.46
N LEU A 210 -6.00 -48.74 0.97
CA LEU A 210 -4.67 -48.40 0.45
C LEU A 210 -4.75 -47.64 -0.87
N GLU A 211 -5.66 -48.04 -1.75
CA GLU A 211 -5.99 -47.29 -2.97
C GLU A 211 -6.58 -45.90 -2.65
N GLU A 212 -7.37 -45.81 -1.58
CA GLU A 212 -7.92 -44.57 -1.06
C GLU A 212 -6.86 -43.69 -0.38
N LEU A 213 -5.88 -44.26 0.33
CA LEU A 213 -4.76 -43.50 0.92
C LEU A 213 -3.93 -42.81 -0.15
N GLY A 214 -3.75 -43.48 -1.29
CA GLY A 214 -3.14 -42.91 -2.49
C GLY A 214 -4.02 -41.94 -3.26
N SER A 215 -5.26 -41.64 -2.83
CA SER A 215 -6.18 -40.66 -3.46
C SER A 215 -6.68 -39.56 -2.52
N SER A 216 -6.70 -39.79 -1.20
CA SER A 216 -7.35 -38.93 -0.20
C SER A 216 -6.46 -37.82 0.38
N PHE A 217 -5.17 -37.78 0.05
CA PHE A 217 -4.28 -36.71 0.53
C PHE A 217 -4.54 -35.34 -0.16
N SER A 218 -5.36 -35.32 -1.22
CA SER A 218 -5.86 -34.10 -1.84
C SER A 218 -7.00 -33.47 -1.03
N SER A 219 -6.60 -32.64 -0.06
CA SER A 219 -7.16 -31.32 0.24
C SER A 219 -8.61 -31.08 0.72
N GLN A 220 -9.59 -32.00 0.66
CA GLN A 220 -10.97 -31.66 1.10
C GLN A 220 -11.64 -32.59 2.11
N VAL A 221 -11.26 -33.87 2.15
CA VAL A 221 -11.76 -34.82 3.18
C VAL A 221 -11.28 -34.39 4.58
N SER A 222 -10.08 -33.82 4.68
CA SER A 222 -9.47 -33.39 5.94
C SER A 222 -10.19 -32.24 6.65
N ASN A 223 -10.97 -31.39 5.96
CA ASN A 223 -11.58 -30.23 6.65
C ASN A 223 -12.82 -30.62 7.45
N HIS A 224 -13.61 -31.60 6.99
CA HIS A 224 -14.77 -32.10 7.74
C HIS A 224 -14.42 -33.21 8.74
N LEU A 225 -13.31 -33.92 8.55
CA LEU A 225 -12.85 -35.00 9.45
C LEU A 225 -11.93 -34.51 10.59
N ARG A 226 -11.48 -33.24 10.60
CA ARG A 226 -10.68 -32.66 11.70
C ARG A 226 -11.39 -32.65 13.06
N SER A 227 -12.73 -32.66 13.10
CA SER A 227 -13.52 -32.66 14.33
C SER A 227 -13.68 -34.06 14.94
N LEU A 228 -13.38 -35.11 14.18
CA LEU A 228 -13.54 -36.51 14.57
C LEU A 228 -12.27 -37.03 15.25
N THR A 229 -12.46 -37.82 16.31
CA THR A 229 -11.35 -38.54 16.96
C THR A 229 -10.82 -39.66 16.05
N PRO A 230 -9.59 -40.16 16.24
CA PRO A 230 -9.05 -41.25 15.42
C PRO A 230 -9.95 -42.49 15.37
N THR A 231 -10.66 -42.80 16.46
CA THR A 231 -11.62 -43.92 16.51
C THR A 231 -12.88 -43.62 15.70
N GLU A 232 -13.37 -42.38 15.74
CA GLU A 232 -14.53 -41.96 14.94
C GLU A 232 -14.22 -41.88 13.46
N VAL A 233 -13.01 -41.45 13.06
CA VAL A 233 -12.52 -41.49 11.68
C VAL A 233 -12.54 -42.92 11.13
N ASN A 234 -12.00 -43.87 11.89
CA ASN A 234 -11.98 -45.28 11.49
C ASN A 234 -13.39 -45.87 11.35
N ILE A 235 -14.30 -45.58 12.29
CA ILE A 235 -15.69 -46.02 12.22
C ILE A 235 -16.40 -45.34 11.03
N CYS A 236 -16.15 -44.06 10.79
CA CYS A 236 -16.69 -43.31 9.65
C CYS A 236 -16.29 -43.95 8.31
N ASN A 237 -15.03 -44.36 8.15
CA ASN A 237 -14.56 -45.07 6.95
C ASN A 237 -15.26 -46.42 6.75
N MET A 238 -15.43 -47.21 7.82
CA MET A 238 -16.17 -48.49 7.73
C MET A 238 -17.64 -48.27 7.34
N ILE A 239 -18.29 -47.24 7.88
CA ILE A 239 -19.68 -46.89 7.52
C ILE A 239 -19.76 -46.44 6.06
N ARG A 240 -18.82 -45.62 5.61
CA ARG A 240 -18.73 -45.15 4.21
C ARG A 240 -18.63 -46.32 3.23
N ASN A 241 -17.85 -47.34 3.59
CA ASN A 241 -17.64 -48.53 2.78
C ASN A 241 -18.81 -49.55 2.87
N GLY A 242 -19.94 -49.14 3.44
CA GLY A 242 -21.19 -49.91 3.43
C GLY A 242 -21.35 -50.91 4.56
N LEU A 243 -20.43 -50.95 5.54
CA LEU A 243 -20.53 -51.90 6.64
C LEU A 243 -21.69 -51.55 7.60
N ARG A 244 -22.43 -52.58 7.99
CA ARG A 244 -23.54 -52.51 8.94
C ARG A 244 -23.01 -52.43 10.37
N THR A 245 -23.80 -51.86 11.28
CA THR A 245 -23.43 -51.72 12.70
C THR A 245 -22.96 -53.03 13.34
N LYS A 246 -23.62 -54.16 13.02
CA LYS A 246 -23.25 -55.48 13.54
C LYS A 246 -21.88 -55.96 13.02
N GLU A 247 -21.56 -55.66 11.78
CA GLU A 247 -20.28 -56.02 11.15
C GLU A 247 -19.16 -55.16 11.74
N ILE A 248 -19.38 -53.86 11.90
CA ILE A 248 -18.44 -52.93 12.54
C ILE A 248 -18.17 -53.33 13.99
N ALA A 249 -19.22 -53.73 14.74
CA ALA A 249 -19.10 -54.18 16.12
C ALA A 249 -18.21 -55.42 16.24
N LEU A 250 -18.43 -56.40 15.37
CA LEU A 250 -17.60 -57.60 15.26
C LEU A 250 -16.14 -57.27 14.91
N LEU A 251 -15.93 -56.42 13.90
CA LEU A 251 -14.62 -55.93 13.45
C LEU A 251 -13.81 -55.24 14.54
N ARG A 252 -14.49 -54.50 15.42
CA ARG A 252 -13.88 -53.68 16.46
C ARG A 252 -13.78 -54.41 17.81
N GLY A 253 -14.37 -55.60 17.94
CA GLY A 253 -14.46 -56.33 19.20
C GLY A 253 -15.25 -55.59 20.28
N VAL A 254 -16.29 -54.83 19.88
CA VAL A 254 -17.13 -54.04 20.80
C VAL A 254 -18.61 -54.36 20.60
N SER A 255 -19.44 -53.95 21.55
CA SER A 255 -20.90 -54.12 21.43
C SER A 255 -21.49 -53.30 20.28
N THR A 256 -22.63 -53.75 19.75
CA THR A 256 -23.39 -52.99 18.75
C THR A 256 -23.83 -51.63 19.25
N ASP A 257 -24.13 -51.50 20.55
CA ASP A 257 -24.54 -50.25 21.17
C ASP A 257 -23.39 -49.24 21.22
N THR A 258 -22.16 -49.72 21.43
CA THR A 258 -20.95 -48.88 21.34
C THR A 258 -20.81 -48.27 19.95
N ILE A 259 -21.05 -49.04 18.88
CA ILE A 259 -21.01 -48.53 17.51
C ILE A 259 -22.15 -47.56 17.23
N ASN A 260 -23.36 -47.83 17.72
CA ASN A 260 -24.48 -46.89 17.59
C ASN A 260 -24.16 -45.55 18.26
N ARG A 261 -23.52 -45.56 19.44
CA ARG A 261 -23.07 -44.34 20.12
C ARG A 261 -22.03 -43.57 19.30
N HIS A 262 -21.05 -44.26 18.73
CA HIS A 262 -20.08 -43.63 17.82
C HIS A 262 -20.74 -43.05 16.55
N ARG A 263 -21.73 -43.73 15.97
CA ARG A 263 -22.51 -43.21 14.83
C ARG A 263 -23.23 -41.92 15.17
N GLU A 264 -23.82 -41.83 16.36
CA GLU A 264 -24.49 -40.60 16.83
C GLU A 264 -23.48 -39.46 17.07
N HIS A 265 -22.31 -39.78 17.61
CA HIS A 265 -21.24 -38.79 17.79
C HIS A 265 -20.75 -38.24 16.45
N ILE A 266 -20.55 -39.13 15.47
CA ILE A 266 -20.17 -38.74 14.10
C ILE A 266 -21.25 -37.84 13.48
N ARG A 267 -22.54 -38.19 13.61
CA ARG A 267 -23.65 -37.35 13.12
C ARG A 267 -23.67 -35.95 13.75
N ARG A 268 -23.45 -35.87 15.07
CA ARG A 268 -23.35 -34.58 15.78
C ARG A 268 -22.19 -33.73 15.29
N LYS A 269 -21.02 -34.33 15.16
CA LYS A 269 -19.79 -33.66 14.72
C LYS A 269 -19.76 -33.29 13.24
N LEU A 270 -20.61 -33.93 12.43
CA LEU A 270 -20.87 -33.60 11.02
C LEU A 270 -22.11 -32.71 10.83
N HIS A 271 -22.75 -32.26 11.90
CA HIS A 271 -23.91 -31.37 11.89
C HIS A 271 -25.14 -31.90 11.11
N ILE A 272 -25.35 -33.21 11.10
CA ILE A 272 -26.51 -33.87 10.46
C ILE A 272 -27.46 -34.52 11.48
N THR A 273 -27.33 -34.17 12.75
CA THR A 273 -28.28 -34.60 13.80
C THR A 273 -29.68 -34.07 13.48
N ASN A 274 -30.70 -34.90 13.68
CA ASN A 274 -32.13 -34.63 13.40
C ASN A 274 -32.53 -34.46 11.92
N GLN A 275 -31.62 -34.71 10.99
CA GLN A 275 -31.95 -34.73 9.56
C GLN A 275 -32.27 -36.17 9.12
N LYS A 276 -33.30 -36.37 8.28
CA LYS A 276 -33.67 -37.67 7.66
C LYS A 276 -32.68 -38.08 6.56
N ILE A 277 -31.38 -37.97 6.83
CA ILE A 277 -30.29 -38.27 5.90
C ILE A 277 -29.62 -39.57 6.33
N ASN A 278 -29.47 -40.49 5.37
CA ASN A 278 -28.73 -41.73 5.55
C ASN A 278 -27.24 -41.42 5.70
N LEU A 279 -26.63 -41.86 6.80
CA LEU A 279 -25.22 -41.57 7.11
C LEU A 279 -24.26 -42.14 6.04
N ILE A 280 -24.54 -43.30 5.45
CA ILE A 280 -23.71 -43.90 4.40
C ILE A 280 -23.77 -43.03 3.14
N ALA A 281 -24.99 -42.68 2.69
CA ALA A 281 -25.19 -41.84 1.51
C ALA A 281 -24.57 -40.44 1.68
N TYR A 282 -24.68 -39.86 2.87
CA TYR A 282 -24.04 -38.60 3.21
C TYR A 282 -22.51 -38.68 3.12
N LEU A 283 -21.92 -39.69 3.78
CA LEU A 283 -20.47 -39.89 3.78
C LEU A 283 -19.90 -40.19 2.38
N GLN A 284 -20.67 -40.87 1.53
CA GLN A 284 -20.31 -41.11 0.12
C GLN A 284 -20.44 -39.82 -0.72
N SER A 285 -21.46 -39.00 -0.49
CA SER A 285 -21.65 -37.72 -1.21
C SER A 285 -20.55 -36.69 -0.94
N LEU A 286 -19.96 -36.71 0.26
CA LEU A 286 -18.80 -35.88 0.61
C LEU A 286 -17.56 -36.15 -0.27
N VAL A 287 -17.46 -37.34 -0.87
CA VAL A 287 -16.37 -37.72 -1.77
C VAL A 287 -16.72 -37.40 -3.23
N VAL A 288 -17.97 -37.59 -3.66
CA VAL A 288 -18.37 -37.33 -5.07
C VAL A 288 -18.23 -35.84 -5.46
N LEU A 289 -18.46 -34.92 -4.53
CA LEU A 289 -18.22 -33.48 -4.74
C LEU A 289 -16.72 -33.12 -4.92
N SER A 290 -15.79 -34.03 -4.60
CA SER A 290 -14.34 -33.86 -4.76
C SER A 290 -13.78 -34.38 -6.08
N SER A 291 -14.59 -35.07 -6.90
CA SER A 291 -14.19 -35.59 -8.23
C SER A 291 -14.65 -34.70 -9.39
N LEU A 292 -15.37 -33.61 -9.11
CA LEU A 292 -16.02 -32.73 -10.10
C LEU A 292 -15.46 -31.29 -10.11
N LYS A 293 -14.31 -31.03 -9.49
CA LYS A 293 -13.64 -29.72 -9.50
C LYS A 293 -12.17 -29.84 -9.83
#